data_AF-A0A399S3D9-F1
#
_entry.id   AF-A0A399S3D9-F1
#
_cell.length_a   1.000
_cell.length_b   1.000
_cell.length_c   1.000
_cell.angle_alpha   90.00
_cell.angle_beta   90.00
_cell.angle_gamma   90.00
#
_symmetry.space_group_name_H-M   'P 1'
#
loop_
_entity.id
_entity.type
_entity.pdbx_description
1 polymer ?
#
loop_
_entity_poly.entity_id
_entity_poly.type
_entity_poly.pdbx_seq_one_letter_code
_entity_poly.pdbx_strand_id
1 'polypeptide(L)'
;MELLQALFSIRIKQMVRALQGLSWYHIPVLFTIAIFLYWWLFQRLQEDPFAIVLVAGAVVIMLLLHASRSDIRFMQHLAARHQLIFWVEYSLLLLPLHLLLLFAGQGLLILPLEMLLLIISHLQISSLQKSKARPYPFIHHQNFEWKAGMRKNFLPFLLIYTLGVALAPMPYATLFMLWLLLLVVCTFLQECEPYNLLLILEKKPSQFLVYKIKLHLFQYIIFTVPILLLHLALQPTHFIIILIAYSMFLLVLMSSVLLKYAHYEPNEKVSSASSILNALNLASPLLPFLIFFPLISSIRSYKQAIYRLNPFLHDFNS
;
A
#
# COMPACT_ATOMS: atom_id res chain seq x y z
N MET A 1 31.97 9.45 9.30
CA MET A 1 31.52 8.16 9.86
C MET A 1 30.48 8.36 10.96
N GLU A 2 30.71 9.31 11.88
CA GLU A 2 29.78 9.65 12.97
C GLU A 2 28.37 10.06 12.52
N LEU A 3 28.25 10.85 11.44
CA LEU A 3 26.95 11.31 10.93
C LEU A 3 26.11 10.15 10.35
N LEU A 4 26.76 9.16 9.74
CA LEU A 4 26.12 7.94 9.24
C LEU A 4 25.62 7.08 10.41
N GLN A 5 26.44 6.91 11.45
CA GLN A 5 26.06 6.19 12.67
C GLN A 5 24.90 6.87 13.40
N ALA A 6 24.92 8.21 13.48
CA ALA A 6 23.84 8.99 14.07
C ALA A 6 22.52 8.81 13.30
N LEU A 7 22.55 8.88 11.97
CA LEU A 7 21.36 8.65 11.13
C LEU A 7 20.79 7.23 11.31
N PHE A 8 21.64 6.20 11.26
CA PHE A 8 21.22 4.82 11.52
C PHE A 8 20.63 4.65 12.92
N SER A 9 21.21 5.28 13.94
CA SER A 9 20.67 5.24 15.31
C SER A 9 19.26 5.86 15.39
N ILE A 10 19.02 6.95 14.66
CA ILE A 10 17.70 7.60 14.59
C ILE A 10 16.70 6.67 13.89
N ARG A 11 17.09 6.02 12.78
CA ARG A 11 16.24 5.06 12.06
C ARG A 11 15.86 3.87 12.93
N ILE A 12 16.82 3.30 13.65
CA ILE A 12 16.58 2.19 14.59
C ILE A 12 15.62 2.64 15.70
N LYS A 13 15.83 3.83 16.29
CA LYS A 13 14.90 4.37 17.30
C LYS A 13 13.49 4.60 16.75
N GLN A 14 13.36 5.04 15.49
CA GLN A 14 12.05 5.17 14.83
C GLN A 14 11.38 3.80 14.64
N MET A 15 12.13 2.78 14.22
CA MET A 15 11.62 1.42 14.06
C MET A 15 11.22 0.79 15.40
N VAL A 16 12.03 0.98 16.44
CA VAL A 16 11.71 0.54 17.81
C VAL A 16 10.45 1.25 18.32
N ARG A 17 10.32 2.56 18.10
CA ARG A 17 9.10 3.31 18.48
C ARG A 17 7.86 2.78 17.75
N ALA A 18 7.99 2.45 16.47
CA ALA A 18 6.90 1.84 15.70
C ALA A 18 6.52 0.46 16.27
N LEU A 19 7.51 -0.35 16.66
CA LEU A 19 7.30 -1.65 17.30
C LEU A 19 6.72 -1.55 18.72
N GLN A 20 7.10 -0.54 19.50
CA GLN A 20 6.55 -0.29 20.84
C GLN A 20 5.06 0.09 20.81
N GLY A 21 4.56 0.59 19.67
CA GLY A 21 3.12 0.79 19.45
C GLY A 21 2.33 -0.51 19.27
N LEU A 22 2.99 -1.66 19.13
CA LEU A 22 2.33 -2.97 19.07
C LEU A 22 2.18 -3.58 20.46
N SER A 23 0.98 -4.09 20.76
CA SER A 23 0.79 -4.97 21.90
C SER A 23 1.68 -6.22 21.73
N TRP A 24 2.30 -6.67 22.83
CA TRP A 24 3.30 -7.75 22.86
C TRP A 24 2.90 -9.03 22.12
N TYR A 25 1.61 -9.38 22.10
CA TYR A 25 1.08 -10.57 21.44
C TYR A 25 1.04 -10.48 19.90
N HIS A 26 1.14 -9.29 19.31
CA HIS A 26 1.22 -9.14 17.85
C HIS A 26 2.60 -9.50 17.29
N ILE A 27 3.67 -9.37 18.10
CA ILE A 27 5.05 -9.64 17.69
C ILE A 27 5.24 -11.10 17.25
N PRO A 28 4.88 -12.13 18.04
CA PRO A 28 5.03 -13.51 17.60
C PRO A 28 4.16 -13.82 16.38
N VAL A 29 2.96 -13.24 16.27
CA VAL A 29 2.09 -13.42 15.10
C VAL A 29 2.76 -12.87 13.83
N LEU A 30 3.29 -11.64 13.88
CA LEU A 30 4.01 -11.04 12.76
C LEU A 30 5.26 -11.84 12.37
N PHE A 31 5.97 -12.38 13.36
CA PHE A 31 7.15 -13.20 13.12
C PHE A 31 6.80 -14.50 12.39
N THR A 32 5.75 -15.21 12.83
CA THR A 32 5.26 -16.42 12.16
C THR A 32 4.78 -16.12 10.74
N ILE A 33 4.08 -15.00 10.55
CA ILE A 33 3.67 -14.51 9.23
C ILE A 33 4.88 -14.28 8.32
N ALA A 34 5.92 -13.62 8.83
CA ALA A 34 7.13 -13.32 8.08
C ALA A 34 7.89 -14.59 7.67
N ILE A 35 8.06 -15.55 8.59
CA ILE A 35 8.71 -16.83 8.28
C ILE A 35 7.94 -17.58 7.19
N PHE A 36 6.61 -17.67 7.32
CA PHE A 36 5.80 -18.36 6.33
C PHE A 36 5.88 -17.66 4.96
N LEU A 37 5.77 -16.31 4.92
CA LEU A 37 5.92 -15.53 3.70
C LEU A 37 7.26 -15.80 3.04
N TYR A 38 8.34 -15.80 3.83
CA TYR A 38 9.70 -16.06 3.36
C TYR A 38 9.82 -17.46 2.74
N TRP A 39 9.31 -18.49 3.43
CA TRP A 39 9.30 -19.85 2.92
C TRP A 39 8.45 -20.00 1.65
N TRP A 40 7.27 -19.39 1.61
CA TRP A 40 6.37 -19.44 0.44
C TRP A 40 7.01 -18.75 -0.78
N LEU A 41 7.62 -17.58 -0.59
CA LEU A 41 8.34 -16.89 -1.65
C LEU A 41 9.52 -17.72 -2.15
N PHE A 42 10.27 -18.35 -1.24
CA PHE A 42 11.41 -19.21 -1.59
C PHE A 42 10.99 -20.35 -2.52
N GLN A 43 9.87 -21.03 -2.24
CA GLN A 43 9.35 -22.09 -3.10
C GLN A 43 8.97 -21.56 -4.49
N ARG A 44 8.31 -20.39 -4.56
CA ARG A 44 7.88 -19.77 -5.83
C ARG A 44 9.01 -19.20 -6.66
N LEU A 45 10.10 -18.80 -6.03
CA LEU A 45 11.29 -18.28 -6.72
C LEU A 45 11.99 -19.32 -7.61
N GLN A 46 11.74 -20.61 -7.37
CA GLN A 46 12.23 -21.71 -8.21
C GLN A 46 11.38 -21.89 -9.49
N GLU A 47 10.23 -21.23 -9.59
CA GLU A 47 9.36 -21.28 -10.76
C GLU A 47 9.60 -20.05 -11.66
N ASP A 48 10.13 -20.24 -12.87
CA ASP A 48 10.22 -19.15 -13.86
C ASP A 48 8.82 -18.84 -14.44
N PRO A 49 8.42 -17.55 -14.61
CA PRO A 49 9.21 -16.32 -14.49
C PRO A 49 8.94 -15.52 -13.18
N PHE A 50 8.53 -16.17 -12.08
CA PHE A 50 8.10 -15.47 -10.86
C PHE A 50 9.19 -14.57 -10.26
N ALA A 51 10.45 -15.00 -10.33
CA ALA A 51 11.59 -14.25 -9.81
C ALA A 51 11.72 -12.84 -10.44
N ILE A 52 11.50 -12.73 -11.75
CA ILE A 52 11.56 -11.44 -12.46
C ILE A 52 10.43 -10.52 -12.01
N VAL A 53 9.22 -11.07 -11.85
CA VAL A 53 8.04 -10.31 -11.40
C VAL A 53 8.27 -9.79 -9.98
N LEU A 54 8.82 -10.62 -9.09
CA LEU A 54 9.13 -10.24 -7.72
C LEU A 54 10.16 -9.10 -7.66
N VAL A 55 11.23 -9.20 -8.45
CA VAL A 55 12.27 -8.15 -8.54
C VAL A 55 11.70 -6.86 -9.10
N ALA A 56 10.91 -6.92 -10.18
CA ALA A 56 10.24 -5.74 -10.73
C ALA A 56 9.31 -5.09 -9.70
N GLY A 57 8.56 -5.91 -8.94
CA GLY A 57 7.73 -5.46 -7.83
C GLY A 57 8.53 -4.75 -6.73
N ALA A 58 9.66 -5.32 -6.32
CA ALA A 58 10.54 -4.72 -5.32
C ALA A 58 11.10 -3.36 -5.78
N VAL A 59 11.51 -3.24 -7.04
CA VAL A 59 11.97 -1.96 -7.63
C VAL A 59 10.86 -0.91 -7.60
N VAL A 60 9.64 -1.29 -8.01
CA VAL A 60 8.48 -0.39 -7.95
C VAL A 60 8.25 0.06 -6.51
N ILE A 61 8.21 -0.85 -5.55
CA ILE A 61 8.04 -0.51 -4.12
C ILE A 61 9.13 0.45 -3.64
N MET A 62 10.39 0.23 -4.00
CA MET A 62 11.48 1.15 -3.64
C MET A 62 11.32 2.53 -4.29
N LEU A 63 10.86 2.60 -5.55
CA LEU A 63 10.56 3.85 -6.21
C LEU A 63 9.42 4.60 -5.49
N LEU A 64 8.39 3.90 -5.01
CA LEU A 64 7.30 4.49 -4.22
C LEU A 64 7.80 5.05 -2.90
N LEU A 65 8.64 4.28 -2.20
CA LEU A 65 9.26 4.71 -0.95
C LEU A 65 10.17 5.92 -1.16
N HIS A 66 10.93 5.96 -2.26
CA HIS A 66 11.75 7.11 -2.62
C HIS A 66 10.90 8.34 -2.95
N ALA A 67 9.84 8.19 -3.74
CA ALA A 67 8.97 9.30 -4.13
C ALA A 67 8.16 9.90 -2.95
N SER A 68 7.83 9.08 -1.95
CA SER A 68 7.11 9.51 -0.74
C SER A 68 8.01 10.09 0.36
N ARG A 69 9.33 10.09 0.14
CA ARG A 69 10.33 10.48 1.13
C ARG A 69 10.35 12.00 1.36
N SER A 70 10.09 12.42 2.59
CA SER A 70 9.97 13.84 2.97
C SER A 70 11.29 14.51 3.38
N ASP A 71 12.31 13.72 3.74
CA ASP A 71 13.60 14.19 4.23
C ASP A 71 14.67 14.33 3.13
N ILE A 72 14.30 14.18 1.84
CA ILE A 72 15.27 14.28 0.72
C ILE A 72 16.05 15.60 0.78
N ARG A 73 15.36 16.74 0.92
CA ARG A 73 15.99 18.07 0.98
C ARG A 73 16.87 18.24 2.21
N PHE A 74 16.44 17.69 3.35
CA PHE A 74 17.23 17.70 4.58
C PHE A 74 18.54 16.93 4.40
N MET A 75 18.46 15.74 3.79
CA MET A 75 19.62 14.90 3.53
C MET A 75 20.57 15.50 2.49
N GLN A 76 20.05 16.21 1.49
CA GLN A 76 20.86 16.96 0.52
C GLN A 76 21.70 18.06 1.17
N HIS A 77 21.17 18.73 2.20
CA HIS A 77 21.92 19.75 2.93
C HIS A 77 22.90 19.17 3.95
N LEU A 78 22.58 18.02 4.55
CA LEU A 78 23.37 17.43 5.62
C LEU A 78 24.54 16.56 5.12
N ALA A 79 24.38 15.89 3.97
CA ALA A 79 25.34 14.90 3.49
C ALA A 79 25.75 15.14 2.03
N ALA A 80 27.05 15.36 1.81
CA ALA A 80 27.63 15.53 0.47
C ALA A 80 27.44 14.30 -0.44
N ARG A 81 27.25 13.10 0.13
CA ARG A 81 26.99 11.84 -0.60
C ARG A 81 25.64 11.23 -0.22
N HIS A 82 24.57 12.03 -0.24
CA HIS A 82 23.24 11.58 0.14
C HIS A 82 22.73 10.40 -0.72
N GLN A 83 23.13 10.31 -2.00
CA GLN A 83 22.72 9.21 -2.90
C GLN A 83 23.23 7.87 -2.40
N LEU A 84 24.48 7.82 -1.93
CA LEU A 84 25.08 6.59 -1.38
C LEU A 84 24.36 6.15 -0.11
N ILE A 85 23.95 7.11 0.74
CA ILE A 85 23.15 6.79 1.94
C ILE A 85 21.81 6.15 1.53
N PHE A 86 21.13 6.71 0.53
CA PHE A 86 19.86 6.15 0.05
C PHE A 86 20.03 4.76 -0.56
N TRP A 87 21.06 4.57 -1.39
CA TRP A 87 21.38 3.27 -1.96
C TRP A 87 21.61 2.23 -0.86
N VAL A 88 22.47 2.52 0.13
CA VAL A 88 22.73 1.61 1.26
C VAL A 88 21.45 1.33 2.06
N GLU A 89 20.61 2.33 2.34
CA GLU A 89 19.33 2.13 3.02
C GLU A 89 18.41 1.18 2.24
N TYR A 90 18.34 1.33 0.92
CA TYR A 90 17.50 0.48 0.07
C TYR A 90 18.04 -0.94 -0.08
N SER A 91 19.35 -1.10 -0.29
CA SER A 91 19.98 -2.43 -0.35
C SER A 91 19.86 -3.18 0.97
N LEU A 92 19.96 -2.48 2.11
CA LEU A 92 19.77 -3.05 3.44
C LEU A 92 18.31 -3.45 3.70
N LEU A 93 17.35 -2.62 3.24
CA LEU A 93 15.93 -2.94 3.36
C LEU A 93 15.52 -4.14 2.49
N LEU A 94 16.18 -4.34 1.35
CA LEU A 94 16.00 -5.48 0.45
C LEU A 94 16.92 -6.67 0.77
N LEU A 95 17.73 -6.60 1.82
CA LEU A 95 18.62 -7.70 2.23
C LEU A 95 17.91 -9.06 2.37
N PRO A 96 16.70 -9.14 2.96
CA PRO A 96 15.96 -10.41 3.00
C PRO A 96 15.65 -10.97 1.61
N LEU A 97 15.35 -10.11 0.62
CA LEU A 97 15.12 -10.51 -0.76
C LEU A 97 16.41 -10.96 -1.46
N HIS A 98 17.54 -10.29 -1.18
CA HIS A 98 18.85 -10.71 -1.69
C HIS A 98 19.20 -12.12 -1.23
N LEU A 99 18.98 -12.43 0.06
CA LEU A 99 19.19 -13.77 0.60
C LEU A 99 18.26 -14.79 -0.07
N LEU A 100 16.98 -14.47 -0.26
CA LEU A 100 16.04 -15.32 -0.99
C LEU A 100 16.53 -15.63 -2.41
N LEU A 101 16.94 -14.62 -3.16
CA LEU A 101 17.42 -14.78 -4.55
C LEU A 101 18.70 -15.62 -4.61
N LEU A 102 19.64 -15.41 -3.68
CA LEU A 102 20.87 -16.20 -3.60
C LEU A 102 20.57 -17.67 -3.31
N PHE A 103 19.78 -17.94 -2.26
CA PHE A 103 19.47 -19.32 -1.88
C PHE A 103 18.58 -20.04 -2.90
N ALA A 104 17.73 -19.32 -3.64
CA ALA A 104 16.90 -19.88 -4.69
C ALA A 104 17.64 -20.10 -6.02
N GLY A 105 18.93 -19.78 -6.11
CA GLY A 105 19.74 -19.93 -7.32
C GLY A 105 19.56 -18.81 -8.36
N GLN A 106 18.76 -17.79 -8.06
CA GLN A 106 18.44 -16.65 -8.94
C GLN A 106 19.32 -15.42 -8.64
N GLY A 107 20.54 -15.64 -8.11
CA GLY A 107 21.43 -14.57 -7.66
C GLY A 107 21.85 -13.57 -8.74
N LEU A 108 21.78 -13.95 -10.02
CA LEU A 108 22.05 -13.06 -11.15
C LEU A 108 21.10 -11.85 -11.18
N LEU A 109 19.87 -11.99 -10.69
CA LEU A 109 18.88 -10.91 -10.65
C LEU A 109 19.21 -9.82 -9.62
N ILE A 110 20.17 -10.05 -8.73
CA ILE A 110 20.63 -9.05 -7.76
C ILE A 110 21.37 -7.91 -8.46
N LEU A 111 22.12 -8.20 -9.52
CA LEU A 111 22.85 -7.19 -10.28
C LEU A 111 21.92 -6.14 -10.91
N PRO A 112 20.90 -6.51 -11.73
CA PRO A 112 19.97 -5.51 -12.26
C PRO A 112 19.16 -4.82 -11.16
N LEU A 113 18.83 -5.51 -10.06
CA LEU A 113 18.17 -4.89 -8.91
C LEU A 113 19.01 -3.76 -8.31
N GLU A 114 20.26 -4.04 -7.96
CA GLU A 114 21.18 -3.05 -7.37
C GLU A 114 21.46 -1.88 -8.32
N MET A 115 21.59 -2.14 -9.63
CA MET A 115 21.71 -1.10 -10.64
C MET A 115 20.48 -0.18 -10.66
N LEU A 116 19.27 -0.74 -10.59
CA LEU A 116 18.03 0.04 -10.54
C LEU A 116 17.90 0.82 -9.21
N LEU A 117 18.31 0.25 -8.08
CA LEU A 117 18.34 0.97 -6.79
C LEU A 117 19.32 2.15 -6.83
N LEU A 118 20.48 1.96 -7.48
CA LEU A 118 21.43 3.04 -7.69
C LEU A 118 20.81 4.15 -8.53
N ILE A 119 20.11 3.83 -9.62
CA ILE A 119 19.37 4.82 -10.43
C ILE A 119 18.34 5.54 -9.56
N ILE A 120 17.51 4.81 -8.81
CA ILE A 120 16.49 5.39 -7.91
C ILE A 120 17.12 6.36 -6.91
N SER A 121 18.26 6.00 -6.31
CA SER A 121 18.95 6.85 -5.33
C SER A 121 19.44 8.20 -5.89
N HIS A 122 19.62 8.29 -7.21
CA HIS A 122 20.01 9.51 -7.92
C HIS A 122 18.83 10.31 -8.48
N LEU A 123 17.62 9.72 -8.52
CA LEU A 123 16.44 10.42 -8.99
C LEU A 123 16.11 11.55 -8.02
N GLN A 124 16.11 12.78 -8.52
CA GLN A 124 15.61 13.91 -7.75
C GLN A 124 14.10 13.98 -7.92
N ILE A 125 13.39 13.08 -7.24
CA ILE A 125 11.94 13.17 -7.13
C ILE A 125 11.65 14.23 -6.07
N SER A 126 11.69 15.51 -6.47
CA SER A 126 11.17 16.56 -5.61
C SER A 126 9.73 16.19 -5.27
N SER A 127 9.36 16.16 -3.98
CA SER A 127 7.97 15.97 -3.57
C SER A 127 7.12 16.87 -4.46
N LEU A 128 6.29 16.30 -5.34
CA LEU A 128 5.52 17.07 -6.31
C LEU A 128 4.79 18.15 -5.53
N GLN A 129 5.28 19.39 -5.64
CA GLN A 129 4.69 20.54 -4.97
C GLN A 129 3.22 20.52 -5.35
N LYS A 130 2.35 20.60 -4.32
CA LYS A 130 0.88 20.59 -4.38
C LYS A 130 0.41 21.10 -5.75
N SER A 131 0.25 20.17 -6.71
CA SER A 131 -0.07 20.54 -8.08
C SER A 131 -1.38 21.30 -8.05
N LYS A 132 -1.47 22.37 -8.85
CA LYS A 132 -2.72 23.03 -9.20
C LYS A 132 -3.78 21.95 -9.47
N ALA A 133 -5.01 22.20 -9.01
CA ALA A 133 -6.12 21.27 -9.11
C ALA A 133 -6.31 20.84 -10.57
N ARG A 134 -5.74 19.70 -10.95
CA ARG A 134 -6.00 19.09 -12.24
C ARG A 134 -7.40 18.48 -12.16
N PRO A 135 -8.31 18.82 -13.08
CA PRO A 135 -9.60 18.14 -13.13
C PRO A 135 -9.34 16.69 -13.52
N TYR A 136 -9.70 15.76 -12.63
CA TYR A 136 -9.71 14.34 -12.93
C TYR A 136 -11.17 13.96 -13.23
N PRO A 137 -11.59 13.94 -14.51
CA PRO A 137 -13.01 13.78 -14.88
C PRO A 137 -13.57 12.42 -14.46
N PHE A 138 -12.72 11.40 -14.36
CA PHE A 138 -13.11 10.05 -13.96
C PHE A 138 -13.27 9.86 -12.45
N ILE A 139 -12.86 10.84 -11.63
CA ILE A 139 -12.98 10.76 -10.17
C ILE A 139 -14.27 11.43 -9.72
N HIS A 140 -15.12 10.68 -9.02
CA HIS A 140 -16.38 11.20 -8.52
C HIS A 140 -16.18 12.49 -7.70
N HIS A 141 -17.01 13.50 -7.93
CA HIS A 141 -16.78 14.85 -7.40
C HIS A 141 -16.74 14.90 -5.87
N GLN A 142 -17.57 14.08 -5.20
CA GLN A 142 -17.62 13.91 -3.74
C GLN A 142 -16.43 13.09 -3.17
N ASN A 143 -15.65 12.41 -4.01
CA ASN A 143 -14.52 11.59 -3.57
C ASN A 143 -13.22 12.41 -3.52
N PHE A 144 -13.14 13.32 -2.56
CA PHE A 144 -11.97 14.19 -2.42
C PHE A 144 -10.72 13.42 -1.95
N GLU A 145 -10.87 12.29 -1.26
CA GLU A 145 -9.77 11.42 -0.84
C GLU A 145 -9.00 10.93 -2.07
N TRP A 146 -9.71 10.46 -3.10
CA TRP A 146 -9.10 10.05 -4.36
C TRP A 146 -8.45 11.21 -5.11
N LYS A 147 -9.07 12.41 -5.11
CA LYS A 147 -8.44 13.60 -5.72
C LYS A 147 -7.16 14.01 -4.99
N ALA A 148 -7.16 13.97 -3.65
CA ALA A 148 -5.99 14.28 -2.84
C ALA A 148 -4.88 13.23 -3.03
N GLY A 149 -5.25 11.95 -3.04
CA GLY A 149 -4.38 10.83 -3.29
C GLY A 149 -3.73 10.86 -4.66
N MET A 150 -4.52 11.04 -5.72
CA MET A 150 -4.01 11.14 -7.09
C MET A 150 -3.08 12.35 -7.26
N ARG A 151 -3.31 13.48 -6.58
CA ARG A 151 -2.36 14.61 -6.62
C ARG A 151 -0.99 14.26 -6.02
N LYS A 152 -0.95 13.40 -5.00
CA LYS A 152 0.30 12.97 -4.34
C LYS A 152 0.99 11.81 -5.08
N ASN A 153 0.20 10.86 -5.58
CA ASN A 153 0.68 9.56 -6.05
C ASN A 153 0.38 9.30 -7.54
N PHE A 154 0.17 10.35 -8.36
CA PHE A 154 -0.19 10.18 -9.77
C PHE A 154 0.83 9.33 -10.54
N LEU A 155 2.12 9.64 -10.41
CA LEU A 155 3.18 8.96 -11.15
C LEU A 155 3.32 7.48 -10.74
N PRO A 156 3.43 7.13 -9.45
CA PRO A 156 3.22 5.77 -8.95
C PRO A 156 2.05 5.02 -9.57
N PHE A 157 0.86 5.62 -9.49
CA PHE A 157 -0.38 5.02 -9.94
C PHE A 157 -0.33 4.75 -11.44
N LEU A 158 0.14 5.72 -12.23
CA LEU A 158 0.25 5.61 -13.67
C LEU A 158 1.25 4.53 -14.09
N LEU A 159 2.44 4.48 -13.47
CA LEU A 159 3.45 3.47 -13.79
C LEU A 159 2.94 2.05 -13.54
N ILE A 160 2.36 1.81 -12.36
CA ILE A 160 1.79 0.50 -12.01
C ILE A 160 0.63 0.15 -12.94
N TYR A 161 -0.22 1.13 -13.26
CA TYR A 161 -1.34 0.93 -14.19
C TYR A 161 -0.84 0.50 -15.58
N THR A 162 0.14 1.21 -16.13
CA THR A 162 0.72 0.88 -17.45
C THR A 162 1.41 -0.47 -17.46
N LEU A 163 2.12 -0.83 -16.37
CA LEU A 163 2.72 -2.16 -16.22
C LEU A 163 1.64 -3.25 -16.10
N GLY A 164 0.53 -2.99 -15.41
CA GLY A 164 -0.60 -3.91 -15.33
C GLY A 164 -1.23 -4.19 -16.69
N VAL A 165 -1.33 -3.19 -17.56
CA VAL A 165 -1.78 -3.36 -18.96
C VAL A 165 -0.74 -4.13 -19.78
N ALA A 166 0.54 -3.76 -19.69
CA ALA A 166 1.61 -4.41 -20.46
C ALA A 166 1.81 -5.88 -20.09
N LEU A 167 1.61 -6.21 -18.81
CA LEU A 167 1.74 -7.56 -18.27
C LEU A 167 0.44 -8.37 -18.31
N ALA A 168 -0.63 -7.84 -18.92
CA ALA A 168 -1.91 -8.51 -19.10
C ALA A 168 -1.82 -9.94 -19.70
N PRO A 169 -0.87 -10.27 -20.61
CA PRO A 169 -0.72 -11.64 -21.10
C PRO A 169 -0.25 -12.65 -20.04
N MET A 170 0.30 -12.22 -18.90
CA MET A 170 0.89 -13.08 -17.87
C MET A 170 -0.10 -13.37 -16.73
N PRO A 171 -0.34 -14.66 -16.38
CA PRO A 171 -1.45 -15.10 -15.50
C PRO A 171 -1.40 -14.67 -14.03
N TYR A 172 -0.27 -14.15 -13.55
CA TYR A 172 -0.12 -13.69 -12.14
C TYR A 172 0.46 -12.28 -12.01
N ALA A 173 1.24 -11.83 -13.00
CA ALA A 173 1.85 -10.50 -12.97
C ALA A 173 0.78 -9.40 -12.96
N THR A 174 -0.30 -9.59 -13.71
CA THR A 174 -1.43 -8.65 -13.73
C THR A 174 -2.12 -8.52 -12.37
N LEU A 175 -2.39 -9.65 -11.71
CA LEU A 175 -3.00 -9.67 -10.37
C LEU A 175 -2.10 -8.99 -9.34
N PHE A 176 -0.79 -9.20 -9.44
CA PHE A 176 0.18 -8.53 -8.61
C PHE A 176 0.20 -7.01 -8.85
N MET A 177 0.11 -6.55 -10.10
CA MET A 177 0.00 -5.11 -10.41
C MET A 177 -1.31 -4.49 -9.90
N LEU A 178 -2.43 -5.22 -9.99
CA LEU A 178 -3.71 -4.79 -9.39
C LEU A 178 -3.59 -4.67 -7.86
N TRP A 179 -2.90 -5.61 -7.21
CA TRP A 179 -2.61 -5.52 -5.78
C TRP A 179 -1.71 -4.32 -5.43
N LEU A 180 -0.70 -4.00 -6.26
CA LEU A 180 0.11 -2.80 -6.08
C LEU A 180 -0.73 -1.51 -6.26
N LEU A 181 -1.69 -1.49 -7.20
CA LEU A 181 -2.64 -0.36 -7.32
C LEU A 181 -3.49 -0.21 -6.06
N LEU A 182 -3.96 -1.32 -5.48
CA LEU A 182 -4.65 -1.32 -4.20
C LEU A 182 -3.80 -0.69 -3.08
N LEU A 183 -2.51 -1.03 -2.98
CA LEU A 183 -1.59 -0.40 -2.00
C LEU A 183 -1.58 1.11 -2.16
N VAL A 184 -1.43 1.60 -3.40
CA VAL A 184 -1.43 3.04 -3.69
C VAL A 184 -2.76 3.67 -3.26
N VAL A 185 -3.90 3.05 -3.59
CA VAL A 185 -5.23 3.56 -3.22
C VAL A 185 -5.42 3.58 -1.69
N CYS A 186 -4.94 2.57 -0.97
CA CYS A 186 -4.99 2.56 0.50
C CYS A 186 -4.18 3.70 1.14
N THR A 187 -3.14 4.22 0.47
CA THR A 187 -2.44 5.43 0.96
C THR A 187 -3.32 6.67 0.95
N PHE A 188 -4.38 6.71 0.11
CA PHE A 188 -5.29 7.86 0.02
C PHE A 188 -6.15 7.97 1.29
N LEU A 189 -6.31 6.87 2.02
CA LEU A 189 -7.12 6.75 3.22
C LEU A 189 -6.36 7.12 4.52
N GLN A 190 -5.09 7.51 4.44
CA GLN A 190 -4.24 7.72 5.63
C GLN A 190 -4.53 9.01 6.41
N GLU A 191 -5.21 9.98 5.80
CA GLU A 191 -5.57 11.27 6.43
C GLU A 191 -7.06 11.27 6.79
N CYS A 192 -7.36 11.58 8.06
CA CYS A 192 -8.73 11.76 8.54
C CYS A 192 -9.25 13.15 8.14
N GLU A 193 -10.50 13.18 7.72
CA GLU A 193 -11.18 14.39 7.25
C GLU A 193 -11.46 15.33 8.43
N PRO A 194 -11.46 16.66 8.24
CA PRO A 194 -12.01 17.59 9.22
C PRO A 194 -13.47 17.28 9.56
N TYR A 195 -13.87 17.56 10.81
CA TYR A 195 -15.24 17.34 11.29
C TYR A 195 -16.30 17.99 10.38
N ASN A 196 -16.04 19.19 9.88
CA ASN A 196 -16.98 19.90 9.00
C ASN A 196 -17.30 19.12 7.71
N LEU A 197 -16.34 18.33 7.18
CA LEU A 197 -16.58 17.50 5.99
C LEU A 197 -17.45 16.28 6.29
N LEU A 198 -17.43 15.77 7.53
CA LEU A 198 -18.36 14.71 7.95
C LEU A 198 -19.80 15.22 7.98
N LEU A 199 -20.01 16.42 8.53
CA LEU A 199 -21.34 17.00 8.71
C LEU A 199 -22.04 17.34 7.39
N ILE A 200 -21.30 17.76 6.36
CA ILE A 200 -21.86 18.17 5.05
C ILE A 200 -22.71 17.08 4.40
N LEU A 201 -22.46 15.81 4.70
CA LEU A 201 -23.23 14.72 4.11
C LEU A 201 -24.56 14.47 4.82
N GLU A 202 -24.75 14.99 6.04
CA GLU A 202 -25.99 14.89 6.84
C GLU A 202 -26.56 13.46 6.89
N LYS A 203 -25.67 12.47 7.07
CA LYS A 203 -26.02 11.04 7.05
C LYS A 203 -25.87 10.42 8.43
N LYS A 204 -26.77 9.48 8.74
CA LYS A 204 -26.61 8.56 9.88
C LYS A 204 -25.27 7.80 9.77
N PRO A 205 -24.61 7.43 10.88
CA PRO A 205 -23.32 6.74 10.87
C PRO A 205 -23.24 5.54 9.92
N SER A 206 -24.28 4.69 9.91
CA SER A 206 -24.34 3.51 9.03
C SER A 206 -24.45 3.88 7.55
N GLN A 207 -25.30 4.84 7.21
CA GLN A 207 -25.50 5.33 5.85
C GLN A 207 -24.26 6.04 5.32
N PHE A 208 -23.60 6.82 6.17
CA PHE A 208 -22.32 7.47 5.87
C PHE A 208 -21.24 6.42 5.52
N LEU A 209 -21.09 5.39 6.36
CA LEU A 209 -20.11 4.32 6.12
C LEU A 209 -20.39 3.56 4.82
N VAL A 210 -21.64 3.15 4.58
CA VAL A 210 -22.02 2.45 3.35
C VAL A 210 -21.77 3.33 2.13
N TYR A 211 -22.09 4.62 2.22
CA TYR A 211 -21.83 5.58 1.16
C TYR A 211 -20.33 5.69 0.86
N LYS A 212 -19.48 5.86 1.87
CA LYS A 212 -18.01 5.90 1.69
C LYS A 212 -17.47 4.61 1.09
N ILE A 213 -17.87 3.45 1.62
CA ILE A 213 -17.44 2.14 1.07
C ILE A 213 -17.80 2.04 -0.41
N LYS A 214 -19.07 2.32 -0.78
CA LYS A 214 -19.51 2.29 -2.17
C LYS A 214 -18.70 3.24 -3.05
N LEU A 215 -18.43 4.45 -2.57
CA LEU A 215 -17.68 5.47 -3.30
C LEU A 215 -16.24 5.02 -3.61
N HIS A 216 -15.54 4.43 -2.62
CA HIS A 216 -14.18 3.93 -2.82
C HIS A 216 -14.14 2.66 -3.68
N LEU A 217 -15.07 1.72 -3.46
CA LEU A 217 -15.17 0.51 -4.28
C LEU A 217 -15.48 0.84 -5.74
N PHE A 218 -16.47 1.70 -5.99
CA PHE A 218 -16.83 2.14 -7.34
C PHE A 218 -15.65 2.77 -8.06
N GLN A 219 -14.94 3.68 -7.38
CA GLN A 219 -13.79 4.37 -7.98
C GLN A 219 -12.64 3.40 -8.28
N TYR A 220 -12.37 2.44 -7.38
CA TYR A 220 -11.36 1.40 -7.61
C TYR A 220 -11.75 0.55 -8.82
N ILE A 221 -12.99 0.06 -8.86
CA ILE A 221 -13.53 -0.76 -9.95
C ILE A 221 -13.40 -0.05 -11.30
N ILE A 222 -13.74 1.23 -11.40
CA ILE A 222 -13.59 1.99 -12.66
C ILE A 222 -12.16 1.93 -13.20
N PHE A 223 -11.16 2.07 -12.34
CA PHE A 223 -9.77 2.04 -12.77
C PHE A 223 -9.27 0.63 -13.05
N THR A 224 -9.68 -0.38 -12.29
CA THR A 224 -9.11 -1.73 -12.43
C THR A 224 -9.84 -2.61 -13.43
N VAL A 225 -11.11 -2.35 -13.74
CA VAL A 225 -11.91 -3.14 -14.69
C VAL A 225 -11.30 -3.18 -16.09
N PRO A 226 -10.79 -2.09 -16.71
CA PRO A 226 -10.17 -2.17 -18.03
C PRO A 226 -8.99 -3.15 -18.09
N ILE A 227 -8.13 -3.15 -17.07
CA ILE A 227 -7.00 -4.09 -16.95
C ILE A 227 -7.53 -5.52 -16.78
N LEU A 228 -8.55 -5.70 -15.95
CA LEU A 228 -9.13 -7.02 -15.66
C LEU A 228 -9.83 -7.63 -16.88
N LEU A 229 -10.56 -6.81 -17.66
CA LEU A 229 -11.20 -7.25 -18.90
C LEU A 229 -10.16 -7.62 -19.97
N LEU A 230 -9.11 -6.80 -20.12
CA LEU A 230 -8.00 -7.10 -21.02
C LEU A 230 -7.33 -8.44 -20.64
N HIS A 231 -7.08 -8.64 -19.35
CA HIS A 231 -6.49 -9.87 -18.85
C HIS A 231 -7.39 -11.09 -19.09
N LEU A 232 -8.69 -10.97 -18.83
CA LEU A 232 -9.66 -12.05 -19.10
C LEU A 232 -9.79 -12.39 -20.59
N ALA A 233 -9.69 -11.39 -21.47
CA ALA A 233 -9.71 -11.61 -22.91
C ALA A 233 -8.48 -12.38 -23.40
N LEU A 234 -7.31 -12.16 -22.78
CA LEU A 234 -6.06 -12.82 -23.14
C LEU A 234 -5.85 -14.17 -22.41
N GLN A 235 -6.39 -14.33 -21.21
CA GLN A 235 -6.18 -15.49 -20.33
C GLN A 235 -7.52 -15.98 -19.71
N PRO A 236 -8.48 -16.45 -20.55
CA PRO A 236 -9.81 -16.82 -20.07
C PRO A 236 -9.80 -18.01 -19.10
N THR A 237 -8.80 -18.88 -19.21
CA THR A 237 -8.61 -20.05 -18.34
C THR A 237 -8.42 -19.70 -16.87
N HIS A 238 -7.99 -18.47 -16.55
CA HIS A 238 -7.70 -18.02 -15.18
C HIS A 238 -8.88 -17.29 -14.51
N PHE A 239 -10.07 -17.28 -15.13
CA PHE A 239 -11.24 -16.52 -14.67
C PHE A 239 -11.56 -16.69 -13.18
N ILE A 240 -11.54 -17.93 -12.68
CA ILE A 240 -11.87 -18.24 -11.27
C ILE A 240 -10.83 -17.62 -10.32
N ILE A 241 -9.54 -17.75 -10.64
CA ILE A 241 -8.45 -17.20 -9.82
C ILE A 241 -8.55 -15.67 -9.76
N ILE A 242 -8.82 -15.04 -10.91
CA ILE A 242 -9.00 -13.59 -11.01
C ILE A 242 -10.19 -13.14 -10.18
N LEU A 243 -11.32 -13.83 -10.27
CA LEU A 243 -12.54 -13.49 -9.52
C LEU A 243 -12.29 -13.55 -8.01
N ILE A 244 -11.64 -14.63 -7.54
CA ILE A 244 -11.30 -14.79 -6.11
C ILE A 244 -10.33 -13.70 -5.67
N ALA A 245 -9.21 -13.51 -6.37
CA ALA A 245 -8.20 -12.51 -6.02
C ALA A 245 -8.78 -11.09 -6.01
N TYR A 246 -9.58 -10.76 -7.03
CA TYR A 246 -10.20 -9.44 -7.15
C TYR A 246 -11.25 -9.21 -6.05
N SER A 247 -12.05 -10.22 -5.71
CA SER A 247 -12.97 -10.13 -4.56
C SER A 247 -12.23 -9.89 -3.24
N MET A 248 -11.06 -10.49 -3.07
CA MET A 248 -10.18 -10.23 -1.92
C MET A 248 -9.69 -8.78 -1.92
N PHE A 249 -9.28 -8.22 -3.07
CA PHE A 249 -8.87 -6.81 -3.15
C PHE A 249 -10.00 -5.85 -2.75
N LEU A 250 -11.23 -6.13 -3.17
CA LEU A 250 -12.40 -5.33 -2.78
C LEU A 250 -12.69 -5.43 -1.28
N LEU A 251 -12.58 -6.63 -0.70
CA LEU A 251 -12.72 -6.82 0.75
C LEU A 251 -11.64 -6.10 1.54
N VAL A 252 -10.39 -6.14 1.08
CA VAL A 252 -9.28 -5.39 1.67
C VAL A 252 -9.56 -3.90 1.62
N LEU A 253 -9.98 -3.34 0.48
CA LEU A 253 -10.32 -1.92 0.37
C LEU A 253 -11.47 -1.52 1.31
N MET A 254 -12.52 -2.34 1.39
CA MET A 254 -13.62 -2.15 2.33
C MET A 254 -13.11 -2.13 3.78
N SER A 255 -12.25 -3.07 4.15
CA SER A 255 -11.67 -3.15 5.50
C SER A 255 -10.80 -1.92 5.82
N SER A 256 -10.05 -1.39 4.85
CA SER A 256 -9.23 -0.18 5.02
C SER A 256 -10.10 1.05 5.31
N VAL A 257 -11.21 1.21 4.58
CA VAL A 257 -12.18 2.30 4.80
C VAL A 257 -12.79 2.17 6.20
N LEU A 258 -13.20 0.97 6.60
CA LEU A 258 -13.77 0.74 7.93
C LEU A 258 -12.76 1.00 9.06
N LEU A 259 -11.51 0.58 8.90
CA LEU A 259 -10.45 0.82 9.88
C LEU A 259 -10.17 2.30 10.09
N LYS A 260 -10.18 3.08 9.01
CA LYS A 260 -10.07 4.55 9.07
C LYS A 260 -11.16 5.12 9.99
N TYR A 261 -12.41 4.75 9.77
CA TYR A 261 -13.53 5.27 10.56
C TYR A 261 -13.66 4.64 11.97
N ALA A 262 -13.10 3.46 12.19
CA ALA A 262 -13.03 2.82 13.51
C ALA A 262 -12.03 3.48 14.47
N HIS A 263 -11.07 4.25 13.94
CA HIS A 263 -10.08 5.01 14.71
C HIS A 263 -10.02 6.46 14.22
N TYR A 264 -11.19 7.00 13.83
CA TYR A 264 -11.29 8.34 13.29
C TYR A 264 -11.10 9.38 14.40
N GLU A 265 -10.17 10.30 14.15
CA GLU A 265 -9.95 11.51 14.93
C GLU A 265 -9.86 12.70 13.96
N PRO A 266 -10.63 13.79 14.17
CA PRO A 266 -10.67 14.90 13.24
C PRO A 266 -9.30 15.55 13.02
N ASN A 267 -8.94 15.81 11.76
CA ASN A 267 -7.66 16.42 11.35
C ASN A 267 -6.40 15.64 11.71
N GLU A 268 -6.53 14.39 12.17
CA GLU A 268 -5.39 13.54 12.51
C GLU A 268 -5.03 12.57 11.39
N LYS A 269 -3.85 11.95 11.50
CA LYS A 269 -3.51 10.78 10.69
C LYS A 269 -4.11 9.54 11.33
N VAL A 270 -4.40 8.55 10.51
CA VAL A 270 -4.84 7.22 10.97
C VAL A 270 -3.85 6.69 12.02
N SER A 271 -4.37 6.23 13.16
CA SER A 271 -3.55 5.74 14.29
C SER A 271 -2.60 4.61 13.88
N SER A 272 -1.47 4.48 14.59
CA SER A 272 -0.48 3.43 14.34
C SER A 272 -1.08 2.01 14.41
N ALA A 273 -1.98 1.76 15.37
CA ALA A 273 -2.69 0.49 15.51
C ALA A 273 -3.54 0.16 14.27
N SER A 274 -4.28 1.14 13.75
CA SER A 274 -5.02 0.98 12.49
C SER A 274 -4.10 0.81 11.27
N SER A 275 -2.92 1.43 11.25
CA SER A 275 -1.94 1.21 10.17
C SER A 275 -1.43 -0.24 10.13
N ILE A 276 -1.16 -0.84 11.28
CA ILE A 276 -0.73 -2.26 11.37
C ILE A 276 -1.85 -3.20 10.92
N LEU A 277 -3.07 -3.00 11.41
CA LEU A 277 -4.22 -3.80 10.99
C LEU A 277 -4.47 -3.67 9.48
N ASN A 278 -4.28 -2.46 8.94
CA ASN A 278 -4.37 -2.23 7.50
C ASN A 278 -3.26 -2.94 6.73
N ALA A 279 -2.02 -2.96 7.26
CA ALA A 279 -0.92 -3.71 6.67
C ALA A 279 -1.20 -5.23 6.64
N LEU A 280 -1.82 -5.77 7.70
CA LEU A 280 -2.26 -7.17 7.73
C LEU A 280 -3.36 -7.46 6.70
N ASN A 281 -4.33 -6.55 6.52
CA ASN A 281 -5.32 -6.69 5.44
C ASN A 281 -4.65 -6.65 4.08
N LEU A 282 -3.69 -5.73 3.87
CA LEU A 282 -2.97 -5.62 2.59
C LEU A 282 -2.09 -6.84 2.30
N ALA A 283 -1.56 -7.52 3.32
CA ALA A 283 -0.78 -8.74 3.17
C ALA A 283 -1.66 -9.98 2.89
N SER A 284 -2.97 -9.92 3.19
CA SER A 284 -3.85 -11.09 3.10
C SER A 284 -3.95 -11.73 1.71
N PRO A 285 -3.95 -10.99 0.58
CA PRO A 285 -4.05 -11.61 -0.74
C PRO A 285 -2.80 -12.41 -1.13
N LEU A 286 -1.65 -12.14 -0.49
CA LEU A 286 -0.40 -12.87 -0.70
C LEU A 286 -0.29 -14.11 0.18
N LEU A 287 -1.03 -14.17 1.29
CA LEU A 287 -0.86 -15.14 2.34
C LEU A 287 -2.13 -15.98 2.51
N PRO A 288 -2.14 -17.25 2.06
CA PRO A 288 -3.34 -18.08 2.05
C PRO A 288 -4.05 -18.20 3.40
N PHE A 289 -3.31 -18.27 4.51
CA PHE A 289 -3.90 -18.38 5.85
C PHE A 289 -4.53 -17.08 6.36
N LEU A 290 -4.23 -15.92 5.75
CA LEU A 290 -4.83 -14.63 6.08
C LEU A 290 -6.07 -14.31 5.24
N ILE A 291 -6.52 -15.19 4.34
CA ILE A 291 -7.66 -14.92 3.44
C ILE A 291 -8.92 -14.47 4.20
N PHE A 292 -9.19 -15.02 5.38
CA PHE A 292 -10.34 -14.63 6.20
C PHE A 292 -10.13 -13.37 7.04
N PHE A 293 -8.89 -12.88 7.16
CA PHE A 293 -8.55 -11.75 8.01
C PHE A 293 -9.28 -10.46 7.61
N PRO A 294 -9.33 -10.03 6.32
CA PRO A 294 -10.08 -8.84 5.91
C PRO A 294 -11.57 -8.92 6.22
N LEU A 295 -12.16 -10.12 6.17
CA LEU A 295 -13.57 -10.34 6.49
C LEU A 295 -13.82 -10.11 8.00
N ILE A 296 -13.02 -10.76 8.86
CA ILE A 296 -13.10 -10.60 10.31
C ILE A 296 -12.82 -9.15 10.72
N SER A 297 -11.78 -8.55 10.13
CA SER A 297 -11.40 -7.15 10.30
C SER A 297 -12.55 -6.21 9.92
N SER A 298 -13.25 -6.46 8.81
CA SER A 298 -14.39 -5.67 8.37
C SER A 298 -15.56 -5.75 9.36
N ILE A 299 -15.93 -6.95 9.82
CA ILE A 299 -17.04 -7.13 10.77
C ILE A 299 -16.75 -6.39 12.09
N ARG A 300 -15.53 -6.55 12.63
CA ARG A 300 -15.12 -5.90 13.88
C ARG A 300 -15.06 -4.37 13.72
N SER A 301 -14.42 -3.91 12.65
CA SER A 301 -14.22 -2.48 12.39
C SER A 301 -15.53 -1.77 12.07
N TYR A 302 -16.52 -2.45 11.47
CA TYR A 302 -17.85 -1.87 11.25
C TYR A 302 -18.55 -1.50 12.56
N LYS A 303 -18.57 -2.42 13.53
CA LYS A 303 -19.16 -2.14 14.85
C LYS A 303 -18.44 -0.99 15.55
N GLN A 304 -17.11 -1.01 15.51
CA GLN A 304 -16.29 0.03 16.11
C GLN A 304 -16.45 1.39 15.42
N ALA A 305 -16.57 1.42 14.09
CA ALA A 305 -16.77 2.63 13.31
C ALA A 305 -18.12 3.27 13.59
N ILE A 306 -19.20 2.49 13.73
CA ILE A 306 -20.50 3.02 14.14
C ILE A 306 -20.40 3.65 15.53
N TYR A 307 -19.81 2.93 16.50
CA TYR A 307 -19.63 3.45 17.85
C TYR A 307 -18.84 4.76 17.88
N ARG A 308 -17.75 4.85 17.10
CA ARG A 308 -16.90 6.04 17.02
C ARG A 308 -17.53 7.20 16.26
N LEU A 309 -18.34 6.95 15.24
CA LEU A 309 -19.02 7.98 14.47
C LEU A 309 -20.28 8.51 15.15
N ASN A 310 -20.89 7.75 16.05
CA ASN A 310 -22.15 8.12 16.69
C ASN A 310 -22.07 9.48 17.44
N PRO A 311 -21.02 9.80 18.22
CA PRO A 311 -20.90 11.12 18.86
C PRO A 311 -20.83 12.29 17.87
N PHE A 312 -20.35 12.06 16.65
CA PHE A 312 -20.15 13.11 15.65
C PHE A 312 -21.37 13.33 14.74
N LEU A 313 -22.17 12.29 14.53
CA LEU A 313 -23.30 12.27 13.58
C LEU A 313 -24.63 11.98 14.28
N HIS A 314 -24.69 12.14 15.61
CA HIS A 314 -25.87 11.83 16.42
C HIS A 314 -27.11 12.62 15.96
N ASP A 315 -26.91 13.87 15.55
CA ASP A 315 -27.99 14.80 15.19
C ASP A 315 -28.75 14.40 13.93
N PHE A 316 -28.19 13.53 13.09
CA PHE A 316 -28.83 13.06 11.87
C PHE A 316 -29.59 11.73 12.06
N ASN A 317 -29.74 11.24 13.29
CA ASN A 317 -30.44 9.98 13.60
C ASN A 317 -31.98 10.06 13.53
N SER A 318 -32.58 11.23 13.30
CA SER A 318 -34.03 11.40 13.06
C SER A 318 -34.50 10.67 11.80
#